data_AF-A0A6A7RY64-F1
#
_entry.id   AF-A0A6A7RY64-F1
#
_cell.length_a   1.000
_cell.length_b   1.000
_cell.length_c   1.000
_cell.angle_alpha   90.00
_cell.angle_beta   90.00
_cell.angle_gamma   90.00
#
_symmetry.space_group_name_H-M   'P 1'
#
loop_
_entity.id
_entity.type
_entity.pdbx_description
1 polymer ?
#
loop_
_entity_poly.entity_id
_entity_poly.type
_entity_poly.pdbx_seq_one_letter_code
_entity_poly.pdbx_strand_id
1 'polypeptide(L)'
;ELFIAAEYTVSELPSYELKVASNPFVTFQALPTSTRYQFMLDEAQFTIMNFIKGPVCRGQVALNVIEDRFWVFFLADADLQDQAGEFLSRESSLLALPAAQGSDAGIVGPWRKYAKLQSEYLRAKSKFLDRYAAANKGPNPQWIWNGDGNNPNAALTIFRHFDNASVVKGLVGGPPKTAWVIGYGLLERIHYLLVAGYDVYGNVGHQLLSRMYMDFLRMEGEYNFLTFLPRDDRKKVSDYWYRGASQEVKNHVYGDLASFDGRSGIRYRSKDPQRELYTLLQKRVAPILNHEYDLSQVSDTALRKDLATLASPRGAALSWFPEMVSVRLEDPPRAPRYFTLLRNTGHLSVSSLLREGRELAPAENTMTVVPGFIGAYPSAIYRLQRSEIKALAAAIGSLSSEEDYRALADRYVVRRSNPQFWQASDELQEAHL
;
A
#
# COMPACT_ATOMS: atom_id res chain seq x y z
N GLU A 1 -24.28 14.92 -2.77
CA GLU A 1 -24.90 15.26 -1.47
C GLU A 1 -23.90 15.75 -0.45
N LEU A 2 -22.78 15.04 -0.20
CA LEU A 2 -21.72 15.42 0.74
C LEU A 2 -21.34 16.93 0.75
N PHE A 3 -21.04 17.52 -0.41
CA PHE A 3 -20.69 18.95 -0.52
C PHE A 3 -21.90 19.88 -0.72
N ILE A 4 -23.08 19.35 -1.04
CA ILE A 4 -24.26 20.15 -1.35
C ILE A 4 -25.09 20.40 -0.08
N ALA A 5 -25.17 19.40 0.80
CA ALA A 5 -25.95 19.43 2.04
C ALA A 5 -25.13 19.89 3.26
N ALA A 6 -23.79 19.93 3.16
CA ALA A 6 -22.96 20.37 4.27
C ALA A 6 -23.05 21.89 4.47
N GLU A 7 -23.10 22.32 5.73
CA GLU A 7 -23.15 23.74 6.10
C GLU A 7 -21.75 24.36 6.05
N TYR A 8 -21.46 25.11 5.00
CA TYR A 8 -20.27 25.96 4.91
C TYR A 8 -20.52 27.13 3.96
N THR A 9 -19.74 28.20 4.08
CA THR A 9 -19.83 29.38 3.20
C THR A 9 -18.49 29.60 2.52
N VAL A 10 -18.51 29.74 1.19
CA VAL A 10 -17.35 30.15 0.40
C VAL A 10 -17.49 31.64 0.12
N SER A 11 -16.79 32.47 0.88
CA SER A 11 -16.84 33.94 0.73
C SER A 11 -16.02 34.45 -0.46
N GLU A 12 -14.96 33.73 -0.82
CA GLU A 12 -14.05 34.07 -1.91
C GLU A 12 -13.55 32.79 -2.59
N LEU A 13 -13.36 32.83 -3.90
CA LEU A 13 -12.74 31.73 -4.64
C LEU A 13 -11.21 31.77 -4.47
N PRO A 14 -10.54 30.62 -4.34
CA PRO A 14 -9.09 30.59 -4.19
C PRO A 14 -8.39 31.12 -5.46
N SER A 15 -7.23 31.73 -5.27
CA SER A 15 -6.37 32.17 -6.38
C SER A 15 -5.82 30.98 -7.18
N TYR A 16 -5.71 31.17 -8.50
CA TYR A 16 -5.04 30.23 -9.40
C TYR A 16 -3.50 30.34 -9.36
N GLU A 17 -2.95 31.25 -8.55
CA GLU A 17 -1.50 31.32 -8.36
C GLU A 17 -0.95 29.97 -7.91
N LEU A 18 0.12 29.50 -8.58
CA LEU A 18 0.67 28.16 -8.38
C LEU A 18 0.96 27.83 -6.91
N LYS A 19 1.44 28.81 -6.14
CA LYS A 19 1.75 28.65 -4.71
C LYS A 19 0.51 28.35 -3.86
N VAL A 20 -0.65 28.87 -4.25
CA VAL A 20 -1.95 28.62 -3.60
C VAL A 20 -2.52 27.32 -4.17
N ALA A 21 -2.70 27.25 -5.49
CA ALA A 21 -3.37 26.14 -6.18
C ALA A 21 -2.72 24.76 -5.91
N SER A 22 -1.40 24.72 -5.69
CA SER A 22 -0.67 23.47 -5.38
C SER A 22 -0.82 22.97 -3.94
N ASN A 23 -1.45 23.74 -3.04
CA ASN A 23 -1.65 23.34 -1.64
C ASN A 23 -3.15 23.17 -1.33
N PRO A 24 -3.65 21.93 -1.22
CA PRO A 24 -5.08 21.68 -1.02
C PRO A 24 -5.60 22.14 0.34
N PHE A 25 -4.74 22.32 1.34
CA PHE A 25 -5.13 22.82 2.66
C PHE A 25 -5.32 24.33 2.68
N VAL A 26 -4.80 25.04 1.66
CA VAL A 26 -5.02 26.48 1.47
C VAL A 26 -6.17 26.69 0.50
N THR A 27 -6.12 26.06 -0.68
CA THR A 27 -7.10 26.24 -1.77
C THR A 27 -8.54 25.93 -1.33
N PHE A 28 -8.72 24.86 -0.54
CA PHE A 28 -10.04 24.35 -0.19
C PHE A 28 -10.33 24.50 1.32
N GLN A 29 -9.68 25.46 1.98
CA GLN A 29 -9.81 25.69 3.42
C GLN A 29 -11.27 25.95 3.86
N ALA A 30 -12.07 26.57 2.98
CA ALA A 30 -13.49 26.87 3.26
C ALA A 30 -14.39 25.62 3.27
N LEU A 31 -13.91 24.48 2.74
CA LEU A 31 -14.67 23.24 2.69
C LEU A 31 -14.45 22.42 3.97
N PRO A 32 -15.49 21.81 4.57
CA PRO A 32 -15.33 20.97 5.76
C PRO A 32 -14.37 19.81 5.52
N THR A 33 -13.45 19.61 6.46
CA THR A 33 -12.44 18.54 6.41
C THR A 33 -13.10 17.16 6.41
N SER A 34 -14.11 16.95 7.26
CA SER A 34 -14.87 15.69 7.34
C SER A 34 -15.53 15.33 6.01
N THR A 35 -16.16 16.29 5.34
CA THR A 35 -16.77 16.09 4.01
C THR A 35 -15.74 15.70 2.95
N ARG A 36 -14.60 16.39 2.90
CA ARG A 36 -13.52 16.08 1.95
C ARG A 36 -12.93 14.70 2.20
N TYR A 37 -12.76 14.34 3.47
CA TYR A 37 -12.23 13.05 3.83
C TYR A 37 -13.20 11.93 3.46
N GLN A 38 -14.49 12.08 3.82
CA GLN A 38 -15.52 11.10 3.49
C GLN A 38 -15.61 10.87 1.97
N PHE A 39 -15.53 11.94 1.17
CA PHE A 39 -15.53 11.82 -0.29
C PHE A 39 -14.39 10.92 -0.80
N MET A 40 -13.18 11.04 -0.23
CA MET A 40 -12.07 10.16 -0.59
C MET A 40 -12.20 8.75 -0.01
N LEU A 41 -12.80 8.60 1.18
CA LEU A 41 -13.01 7.31 1.83
C LEU A 41 -14.07 6.46 1.14
N ASP A 42 -15.15 7.09 0.68
CA ASP A 42 -16.26 6.41 -0.01
C ASP A 42 -15.75 5.57 -1.18
N GLU A 43 -14.75 6.11 -1.88
CA GLU A 43 -14.06 5.49 -3.00
C GLU A 43 -12.55 5.32 -2.75
N ALA A 44 -12.15 4.89 -1.55
CA ALA A 44 -10.73 4.85 -1.17
C ALA A 44 -9.87 3.95 -2.08
N GLN A 45 -10.40 2.82 -2.54
CA GLN A 45 -9.71 1.96 -3.51
C GLN A 45 -9.45 2.74 -4.80
N PHE A 46 -10.43 3.46 -5.34
CA PHE A 46 -10.27 4.27 -6.55
C PHE A 46 -9.29 5.41 -6.34
N THR A 47 -9.41 6.14 -5.23
CA THR A 47 -8.51 7.23 -4.84
C THR A 47 -7.05 6.75 -4.78
N ILE A 48 -6.82 5.57 -4.18
CA ILE A 48 -5.49 4.97 -4.07
C ILE A 48 -5.00 4.40 -5.41
N MET A 49 -5.88 3.74 -6.17
CA MET A 49 -5.55 3.24 -7.50
C MET A 49 -5.10 4.35 -8.45
N ASN A 50 -5.68 5.55 -8.37
CA ASN A 50 -5.33 6.65 -9.27
C ASN A 50 -3.86 7.06 -9.17
N PHE A 51 -3.26 7.07 -7.97
CA PHE A 51 -1.84 7.33 -7.88
C PHE A 51 -0.99 6.09 -8.15
N ILE A 52 -1.44 4.90 -7.71
CA ILE A 52 -0.68 3.65 -7.92
C ILE A 52 -0.57 3.25 -9.41
N LYS A 53 -1.63 3.49 -10.19
CA LYS A 53 -1.65 3.26 -11.65
C LYS A 53 -1.36 4.53 -12.46
N GLY A 54 -1.19 5.66 -11.77
CA GLY A 54 -0.95 6.96 -12.35
C GLY A 54 0.42 7.07 -13.03
N PRO A 55 0.63 8.11 -13.86
CA PRO A 55 1.87 8.31 -14.60
C PRO A 55 3.11 8.46 -13.69
N VAL A 56 2.93 8.92 -12.45
CA VAL A 56 3.99 9.04 -11.45
C VAL A 56 4.51 7.68 -10.95
N CYS A 57 3.70 6.63 -11.04
CA CYS A 57 4.03 5.29 -10.55
C CYS A 57 4.38 4.31 -11.69
N ARG A 58 4.68 4.80 -12.90
CA ARG A 58 5.17 3.97 -14.00
C ARG A 58 6.69 3.84 -13.97
N GLY A 59 7.17 2.60 -14.01
CA GLY A 59 8.59 2.26 -14.00
C GLY A 59 9.13 1.94 -12.62
N GLN A 60 10.18 1.11 -12.57
CA GLN A 60 10.71 0.54 -11.32
C GLN A 60 11.13 1.60 -10.29
N VAL A 61 11.75 2.70 -10.73
CA VAL A 61 12.21 3.79 -9.83
C VAL A 61 11.06 4.36 -9.00
N ALA A 62 9.84 4.39 -9.55
CA ALA A 62 8.68 4.92 -8.87
C ALA A 62 8.07 3.95 -7.84
N LEU A 63 8.14 2.65 -8.09
CA LEU A 63 7.52 1.61 -7.23
C LEU A 63 8.47 1.02 -6.19
N ASN A 64 9.78 1.25 -6.32
CA ASN A 64 10.79 0.86 -5.31
C ASN A 64 10.62 1.55 -3.93
N VAL A 65 9.54 2.32 -3.72
CA VAL A 65 9.12 2.89 -2.42
C VAL A 65 8.26 1.98 -1.59
N ILE A 66 7.61 0.97 -2.15
CA ILE A 66 6.64 0.16 -1.41
C ILE A 66 7.08 -1.29 -1.32
N GLU A 67 6.68 -1.92 -0.22
CA GLU A 67 6.78 -3.37 -0.05
C GLU A 67 5.86 -4.06 -1.06
N ASP A 68 6.21 -5.28 -1.48
CA ASP A 68 5.42 -6.05 -2.46
C ASP A 68 4.00 -6.37 -1.97
N ARG A 69 3.79 -6.40 -0.65
CA ARG A 69 2.47 -6.51 -0.04
C ARG A 69 2.40 -5.74 1.28
N PHE A 70 1.41 -4.86 1.39
CA PHE A 70 1.06 -4.19 2.65
C PHE A 70 -0.44 -3.93 2.73
N TRP A 71 -0.93 -3.78 3.97
CA TRP A 71 -2.32 -3.46 4.25
C TRP A 71 -2.49 -1.97 4.53
N VAL A 72 -3.61 -1.41 4.11
CA VAL A 72 -3.98 -0.02 4.35
C VAL A 72 -5.30 0.02 5.12
N PHE A 73 -5.29 0.82 6.18
CA PHE A 73 -6.44 1.15 7.02
C PHE A 73 -6.61 2.67 7.06
N PHE A 74 -7.79 3.14 7.46
CA PHE A 74 -8.11 4.56 7.55
C PHE A 74 -8.53 4.96 8.96
N LEU A 75 -8.34 6.22 9.34
CA LEU A 75 -8.77 6.71 10.65
C LEU A 75 -10.28 7.05 10.63
N ALA A 76 -11.02 6.66 11.67
CA ALA A 76 -12.46 6.91 11.81
C ALA A 76 -12.80 8.20 12.55
N ASP A 77 -11.91 8.62 13.45
CA ASP A 77 -12.29 9.46 14.59
C ASP A 77 -12.60 10.88 14.13
N ALA A 78 -13.89 11.25 14.16
CA ALA A 78 -14.38 12.54 13.71
C ALA A 78 -13.82 13.70 14.55
N ASP A 79 -13.70 13.54 15.87
CA ASP A 79 -13.11 14.55 16.75
C ASP A 79 -11.61 14.72 16.47
N LEU A 80 -10.92 13.60 16.19
CA LEU A 80 -9.54 13.63 15.71
C LEU A 80 -9.46 14.29 14.33
N GLN A 81 -10.41 14.04 13.42
CA GLN A 81 -10.42 14.64 12.08
C GLN A 81 -10.70 16.14 12.13
N ASP A 82 -11.61 16.61 12.98
CA ASP A 82 -11.95 18.02 13.10
C ASP A 82 -10.80 18.81 13.74
N GLN A 83 -10.25 18.30 14.85
CA GLN A 83 -9.04 18.88 15.45
C GLN A 83 -7.82 18.74 14.54
N ALA A 84 -7.74 17.66 13.74
CA ALA A 84 -6.72 17.53 12.70
C ALA A 84 -6.94 18.55 11.59
N GLY A 85 -8.17 18.88 11.20
CA GLY A 85 -8.49 19.92 10.23
C GLY A 85 -7.98 21.29 10.67
N GLU A 86 -8.24 21.68 11.92
CA GLU A 86 -7.70 22.90 12.51
C GLU A 86 -6.16 22.88 12.58
N PHE A 87 -5.59 21.75 12.98
CA PHE A 87 -4.14 21.54 12.99
C PHE A 87 -3.54 21.69 11.58
N LEU A 88 -4.12 21.01 10.57
CA LEU A 88 -3.65 21.05 9.18
C LEU A 88 -3.81 22.44 8.56
N SER A 89 -4.88 23.16 8.91
CA SER A 89 -5.07 24.55 8.49
C SER A 89 -3.98 25.46 9.06
N ARG A 90 -3.69 25.34 10.37
CA ARG A 90 -2.62 26.12 11.04
C ARG A 90 -1.23 25.77 10.49
N GLU A 91 -0.95 24.48 10.29
CA GLU A 91 0.34 24.00 9.79
C GLU A 91 0.40 23.93 8.25
N SER A 92 -0.59 24.49 7.52
CA SER A 92 -0.73 24.36 6.06
C SER A 92 0.51 24.81 5.28
N SER A 93 1.25 25.78 5.81
CA SER A 93 2.53 26.23 5.26
C SER A 93 3.64 25.18 5.28
N LEU A 94 3.60 24.24 6.25
CA LEU A 94 4.51 23.09 6.34
C LEU A 94 4.10 21.97 5.38
N LEU A 95 2.86 21.99 4.90
CA LEU A 95 2.29 20.99 4.00
C LEU A 95 2.44 21.34 2.52
N ALA A 96 3.24 22.37 2.20
CA ALA A 96 3.51 22.75 0.82
C ALA A 96 4.06 21.55 0.02
N LEU A 97 3.51 21.35 -1.18
CA LEU A 97 3.88 20.26 -2.07
C LEU A 97 4.94 20.69 -3.09
N PRO A 98 5.75 19.75 -3.63
CA PRO A 98 6.73 20.02 -4.68
C PRO A 98 6.18 20.73 -5.92
N ALA A 99 4.92 20.48 -6.27
CA ALA A 99 4.23 21.14 -7.39
C ALA A 99 4.27 22.69 -7.32
N ALA A 100 4.43 23.27 -6.13
CA ALA A 100 4.60 24.71 -5.93
C ALA A 100 5.88 25.28 -6.58
N GLN A 101 6.88 24.45 -6.91
CA GLN A 101 8.11 24.88 -7.60
C GLN A 101 7.96 24.97 -9.12
N GLY A 102 6.85 24.46 -9.66
CA GLY A 102 6.63 24.36 -11.11
C GLY A 102 7.45 23.25 -11.79
N SER A 103 7.20 23.09 -13.08
CA SER A 103 7.72 22.00 -13.92
C SER A 103 9.23 22.05 -14.17
N ASP A 104 9.88 23.19 -13.87
CA ASP A 104 11.31 23.44 -14.07
C ASP A 104 12.14 23.36 -12.77
N ALA A 105 11.58 22.76 -11.71
CA ALA A 105 12.22 22.70 -10.40
C ALA A 105 13.61 22.05 -10.42
N GLY A 106 14.58 22.68 -9.75
CA GLY A 106 15.87 22.04 -9.41
C GLY A 106 15.71 21.01 -8.28
N ILE A 107 16.70 20.14 -8.08
CA ILE A 107 16.57 19.00 -7.15
C ILE A 107 17.04 19.34 -5.72
N VAL A 108 18.29 19.77 -5.55
CA VAL A 108 18.96 19.80 -4.22
C VAL A 108 18.38 20.86 -3.28
N GLY A 109 18.18 22.08 -3.79
CA GLY A 109 17.63 23.19 -2.99
C GLY A 109 16.20 22.92 -2.51
N PRO A 110 15.26 22.61 -3.43
CA PRO A 110 13.89 22.26 -3.08
C PRO A 110 13.79 21.04 -2.17
N TRP A 111 14.58 19.98 -2.38
CA TRP A 111 14.54 18.82 -1.50
C TRP A 111 14.88 19.16 -0.05
N ARG A 112 15.97 19.92 0.19
CA ARG A 112 16.34 20.35 1.55
C ARG A 112 15.24 21.17 2.21
N LYS A 113 14.57 22.04 1.44
CA LYS A 113 13.43 22.81 1.91
C LYS A 113 12.29 21.89 2.34
N TYR A 114 11.87 20.94 1.50
CA TYR A 114 10.77 20.04 1.82
C TYR A 114 11.10 19.05 2.95
N ALA A 115 12.34 18.57 3.03
CA ALA A 115 12.80 17.75 4.15
C ALA A 115 12.71 18.50 5.49
N LYS A 116 13.07 19.80 5.50
CA LYS A 116 12.90 20.67 6.67
C LYS A 116 11.42 20.87 7.03
N LEU A 117 10.57 21.20 6.05
CA LEU A 117 9.12 21.38 6.28
C LEU A 117 8.48 20.09 6.82
N GLN A 118 8.83 18.93 6.26
CA GLN A 118 8.35 17.64 6.74
C GLN A 118 8.83 17.36 8.16
N SER A 119 10.09 17.65 8.49
CA SER A 119 10.63 17.47 9.84
C SER A 119 9.89 18.34 10.87
N GLU A 120 9.59 19.59 10.53
CA GLU A 120 8.82 20.50 11.37
C GLU A 120 7.38 20.01 11.54
N TYR A 121 6.74 19.56 10.45
CA TYR A 121 5.40 18.99 10.47
C TYR A 121 5.33 17.71 11.32
N LEU A 122 6.27 16.78 11.18
CA LEU A 122 6.28 15.53 11.96
C LEU A 122 6.41 15.82 13.47
N ARG A 123 7.22 16.81 13.86
CA ARG A 123 7.32 17.25 15.27
C ARG A 123 6.03 17.90 15.76
N ALA A 124 5.39 18.74 14.94
CA ALA A 124 4.11 19.37 15.27
C ALA A 124 3.01 18.30 15.43
N LYS A 125 2.96 17.33 14.50
CA LYS A 125 2.04 16.20 14.52
C LYS A 125 2.25 15.31 15.75
N SER A 126 3.50 15.00 16.09
CA SER A 126 3.86 14.24 17.30
C SER A 126 3.28 14.91 18.55
N LYS A 127 3.51 16.22 18.73
CA LYS A 127 2.97 17.02 19.85
C LYS A 127 1.44 17.10 19.87
N PHE A 128 0.81 17.11 18.70
CA PHE A 128 -0.65 17.07 18.59
C PHE A 128 -1.18 15.72 19.05
N LEU A 129 -0.62 14.62 18.53
CA LEU A 129 -1.01 13.26 18.88
C LEU A 129 -0.81 12.97 20.37
N ASP A 130 0.30 13.41 20.98
CA ASP A 130 0.51 13.23 22.43
C ASP A 130 -0.57 13.93 23.26
N ARG A 131 -0.92 15.17 22.90
CA ARG A 131 -1.98 15.92 23.58
C ARG A 131 -3.35 15.26 23.42
N TYR A 132 -3.68 14.87 22.19
CA TYR A 132 -4.93 14.19 21.89
C TYR A 132 -5.05 12.84 22.60
N ALA A 133 -3.97 12.04 22.58
CA ALA A 133 -3.93 10.74 23.26
C ALA A 133 -4.06 10.86 24.78
N ALA A 134 -3.47 11.89 25.39
CA ALA A 134 -3.61 12.16 26.82
C ALA A 134 -5.08 12.43 27.21
N ALA A 135 -5.86 13.07 26.34
CA ALA A 135 -7.29 13.30 26.55
C ALA A 135 -8.16 12.07 26.23
N ASN A 136 -7.75 11.22 25.28
CA ASN A 136 -8.62 10.21 24.66
C ASN A 136 -8.17 8.74 24.84
N LYS A 137 -7.46 8.42 25.92
CA LYS A 137 -7.00 7.05 26.28
C LYS A 137 -6.09 6.37 25.23
N GLY A 138 -5.50 7.15 24.32
CA GLY A 138 -4.56 6.71 23.29
C GLY A 138 -5.15 5.85 22.16
N PRO A 139 -4.34 5.53 21.13
CA PRO A 139 -4.80 4.82 19.93
C PRO A 139 -5.37 3.44 20.25
N ASN A 140 -6.54 3.15 19.70
CA ASN A 140 -7.28 1.90 19.91
C ASN A 140 -8.04 1.51 18.63
N PRO A 141 -8.54 0.28 18.48
CA PRO A 141 -9.12 -0.18 17.21
C PRO A 141 -10.37 0.61 16.78
N GLN A 142 -11.03 1.34 17.68
CA GLN A 142 -12.16 2.19 17.35
C GLN A 142 -11.72 3.44 16.54
N TRP A 143 -10.46 3.85 16.65
CA TRP A 143 -9.90 4.91 15.80
C TRP A 143 -9.72 4.49 14.34
N ILE A 144 -9.91 3.20 14.01
CA ILE A 144 -9.87 2.72 12.63
C ILE A 144 -11.28 2.69 12.05
N TRP A 145 -11.42 3.30 10.87
CA TRP A 145 -12.68 3.38 10.12
C TRP A 145 -13.09 1.98 9.71
N ASN A 146 -14.36 1.66 9.95
CA ASN A 146 -14.96 0.36 9.65
C ASN A 146 -15.94 0.43 8.48
N GLY A 147 -15.80 1.44 7.61
CA GLY A 147 -16.65 1.59 6.44
C GLY A 147 -18.10 1.90 6.79
N ASP A 148 -18.35 2.48 7.97
CA ASP A 148 -19.70 2.73 8.50
C ASP A 148 -20.62 1.48 8.49
N GLY A 149 -20.00 0.29 8.49
CA GLY A 149 -20.69 -1.00 8.48
C GLY A 149 -21.12 -1.51 7.09
N ASN A 150 -20.90 -0.76 6.01
CA ASN A 150 -21.30 -1.17 4.66
C ASN A 150 -20.26 -0.93 3.55
N ASN A 151 -19.20 -0.16 3.80
CA ASN A 151 -18.23 0.21 2.79
C ASN A 151 -16.95 -0.67 2.86
N PRO A 152 -16.71 -1.54 1.87
CA PRO A 152 -15.54 -2.41 1.84
C PRO A 152 -14.21 -1.67 1.58
N ASN A 153 -14.24 -0.37 1.25
CA ASN A 153 -13.05 0.45 1.06
C ASN A 153 -12.25 0.68 2.36
N ALA A 154 -12.80 0.33 3.53
CA ALA A 154 -12.17 0.57 4.83
C ALA A 154 -10.91 -0.27 5.11
N ALA A 155 -10.69 -1.33 4.33
CA ALA A 155 -9.49 -2.15 4.39
C ALA A 155 -9.05 -2.53 2.99
N LEU A 156 -7.81 -2.21 2.65
CA LEU A 156 -7.25 -2.48 1.32
C LEU A 156 -5.94 -3.25 1.42
N THR A 157 -5.66 -4.03 0.39
CA THR A 157 -4.34 -4.64 0.18
C THR A 157 -3.74 -4.10 -1.10
N ILE A 158 -2.49 -3.66 -1.00
CA ILE A 158 -1.70 -3.23 -2.15
C ILE A 158 -0.70 -4.34 -2.46
N PHE A 159 -0.65 -4.74 -3.73
CA PHE A 159 0.37 -5.60 -4.29
C PHE A 159 1.21 -4.82 -5.29
N ARG A 160 2.53 -4.83 -5.11
CA ARG A 160 3.48 -4.38 -6.14
C ARG A 160 3.98 -5.57 -6.93
N HIS A 161 4.14 -5.38 -8.23
CA HIS A 161 4.66 -6.36 -9.18
C HIS A 161 5.48 -5.59 -10.22
N PHE A 162 6.74 -5.95 -10.47
CA PHE A 162 7.63 -5.30 -11.43
C PHE A 162 7.59 -3.75 -11.49
N ASP A 163 6.91 -3.20 -12.50
CA ASP A 163 6.75 -1.78 -12.84
C ASP A 163 5.30 -1.30 -12.70
N ASN A 164 4.46 -2.09 -12.02
CA ASN A 164 3.06 -1.82 -11.74
C ASN A 164 2.62 -2.31 -10.34
N ALA A 165 1.37 -2.01 -10.01
CA ALA A 165 0.81 -2.38 -8.73
C ALA A 165 -0.72 -2.51 -8.84
N SER A 166 -1.31 -3.17 -7.86
CA SER A 166 -2.73 -3.45 -7.78
C SER A 166 -3.25 -3.19 -6.38
N VAL A 167 -4.47 -2.68 -6.31
CA VAL A 167 -5.14 -2.32 -5.06
C VAL A 167 -6.44 -3.09 -5.04
N VAL A 168 -6.61 -3.93 -4.04
CA VAL A 168 -7.81 -4.76 -3.88
C VAL A 168 -8.45 -4.46 -2.53
N LYS A 169 -9.78 -4.58 -2.47
CA LYS A 169 -10.53 -4.49 -1.22
C LYS A 169 -10.29 -5.75 -0.40
N GLY A 170 -10.23 -5.59 0.92
CA GLY A 170 -9.98 -6.67 1.87
C GLY A 170 -8.52 -6.81 2.30
N LEU A 171 -8.30 -7.71 3.25
CA LEU A 171 -6.99 -8.04 3.82
C LEU A 171 -6.46 -9.32 3.16
N VAL A 172 -6.10 -9.20 1.88
CA VAL A 172 -5.72 -10.32 1.02
C VAL A 172 -4.30 -10.79 1.35
N GLY A 173 -4.13 -12.11 1.45
CA GLY A 173 -2.86 -12.74 1.82
C GLY A 173 -2.63 -12.82 3.34
N GLY A 174 -1.42 -13.23 3.72
CA GLY A 174 -1.05 -13.28 5.15
C GLY A 174 -0.68 -11.91 5.72
N PRO A 175 -0.52 -11.79 7.05
CA PRO A 175 -0.03 -10.57 7.67
C PRO A 175 1.26 -10.05 6.98
N PRO A 176 1.26 -8.83 6.45
CA PRO A 176 2.42 -8.26 5.76
C PRO A 176 3.51 -7.81 6.74
N LYS A 177 4.68 -7.47 6.20
CA LYS A 177 5.78 -6.87 6.98
C LYS A 177 5.37 -5.52 7.56
N THR A 178 4.75 -4.67 6.74
CA THR A 178 4.31 -3.31 7.11
C THR A 178 2.82 -3.13 6.83
N ALA A 179 2.22 -2.12 7.46
CA ALA A 179 0.88 -1.65 7.14
C ALA A 179 0.80 -0.14 7.38
N TRP A 180 -0.10 0.53 6.67
CA TRP A 180 -0.29 1.97 6.79
C TRP A 180 -1.64 2.26 7.42
N VAL A 181 -1.67 3.28 8.28
CA VAL A 181 -2.90 3.91 8.74
C VAL A 181 -2.93 5.32 8.15
N ILE A 182 -3.94 5.60 7.33
CA ILE A 182 -4.05 6.84 6.57
C ILE A 182 -5.17 7.70 7.14
N GLY A 183 -4.82 8.89 7.63
CA GLY A 183 -5.78 9.96 7.97
C GLY A 183 -5.99 10.94 6.81
N TYR A 184 -6.92 11.87 6.96
CA TYR A 184 -7.27 12.87 5.96
C TYR A 184 -6.06 13.61 5.37
N GLY A 185 -5.25 14.26 6.22
CA GLY A 185 -4.13 15.06 5.75
C GLY A 185 -3.09 14.26 4.96
N LEU A 186 -2.91 12.98 5.30
CA LEU A 186 -2.03 12.10 4.54
C LEU A 186 -2.66 11.70 3.20
N LEU A 187 -3.92 11.26 3.19
CA LEU A 187 -4.61 10.84 1.97
C LEU A 187 -4.67 11.96 0.93
N GLU A 188 -4.98 13.17 1.37
CA GLU A 188 -5.08 14.33 0.49
C GLU A 188 -3.71 14.72 -0.08
N ARG A 189 -2.66 14.73 0.75
CA ARG A 189 -1.30 15.00 0.25
C ARG A 189 -0.86 13.98 -0.78
N ILE A 190 -1.17 12.71 -0.58
CA ILE A 190 -0.86 11.66 -1.57
C ILE A 190 -1.59 11.97 -2.88
N HIS A 191 -2.89 12.27 -2.85
CA HIS A 191 -3.67 12.59 -4.04
C HIS A 191 -3.12 13.81 -4.80
N TYR A 192 -2.85 14.92 -4.12
CA TYR A 192 -2.36 16.13 -4.77
C TYR A 192 -0.90 16.02 -5.22
N LEU A 193 -0.06 15.27 -4.51
CA LEU A 193 1.32 15.04 -4.93
C LEU A 193 1.39 14.20 -6.20
N LEU A 194 0.56 13.17 -6.29
CA LEU A 194 0.73 12.08 -7.27
C LEU A 194 -0.29 12.10 -8.41
N VAL A 195 -1.38 12.86 -8.26
CA VAL A 195 -2.48 12.93 -9.24
C VAL A 195 -2.71 14.38 -9.65
N ALA A 196 -3.34 15.19 -8.79
CA ALA A 196 -3.83 16.51 -9.19
C ALA A 196 -2.70 17.52 -9.49
N GLY A 197 -1.62 17.47 -8.71
CA GLY A 197 -0.46 18.36 -8.87
C GLY A 197 0.72 17.71 -9.61
N TYR A 198 0.57 16.49 -10.11
CA TYR A 198 1.66 15.81 -10.81
C TYR A 198 1.67 16.19 -12.30
N ASP A 199 2.67 16.96 -12.70
CA ASP A 199 2.90 17.26 -14.11
C ASP A 199 3.67 16.12 -14.82
N VAL A 200 3.00 15.44 -15.75
CA VAL A 200 3.59 14.38 -16.58
C VAL A 200 4.61 14.89 -17.59
N TYR A 201 4.52 16.17 -17.96
CA TYR A 201 5.47 16.86 -18.83
C TYR A 201 6.55 17.60 -18.03
N GLY A 202 6.49 17.53 -16.70
CA GLY A 202 7.46 18.12 -15.80
C GLY A 202 8.85 17.51 -15.97
N ASN A 203 9.87 18.32 -15.70
CA ASN A 203 11.26 17.90 -15.85
C ASN A 203 11.64 16.78 -14.86
N VAL A 204 12.82 16.18 -15.06
CA VAL A 204 13.34 15.11 -14.18
C VAL A 204 13.41 15.53 -12.71
N GLY A 205 13.63 16.83 -12.44
CA GLY A 205 13.65 17.37 -11.09
C GLY A 205 12.29 17.29 -10.39
N HIS A 206 11.21 17.68 -11.07
CA HIS A 206 9.84 17.54 -10.56
C HIS A 206 9.48 16.08 -10.25
N GLN A 207 9.81 15.16 -11.18
CA GLN A 207 9.53 13.73 -11.00
C GLN A 207 10.29 13.17 -9.79
N LEU A 208 11.58 13.49 -9.66
CA LEU A 208 12.41 13.04 -8.55
C LEU A 208 11.96 13.66 -7.21
N LEU A 209 11.60 14.93 -7.18
CA LEU A 209 11.09 15.58 -5.95
C LEU A 209 9.78 14.96 -5.48
N SER A 210 8.86 14.69 -6.40
CA SER A 210 7.60 14.01 -6.09
C SER A 210 7.85 12.62 -5.51
N ARG A 211 8.79 11.88 -6.11
CA ARG A 211 9.23 10.58 -5.65
C ARG A 211 9.88 10.60 -4.26
N MET A 212 10.75 11.58 -3.97
CA MET A 212 11.37 11.72 -2.65
C MET A 212 10.35 12.15 -1.59
N TYR A 213 9.37 12.97 -1.97
CA TYR A 213 8.30 13.38 -1.07
C TYR A 213 7.36 12.21 -0.73
N MET A 214 7.12 11.29 -1.68
CA MET A 214 6.34 10.08 -1.42
C MET A 214 6.97 9.19 -0.33
N ASP A 215 8.30 9.12 -0.22
CA ASP A 215 8.93 8.40 0.88
C ASP A 215 8.49 8.95 2.24
N PHE A 216 8.38 10.27 2.39
CA PHE A 216 7.86 10.87 3.61
C PHE A 216 6.40 10.51 3.89
N LEU A 217 5.55 10.48 2.85
CA LEU A 217 4.13 10.14 3.00
C LEU A 217 3.94 8.68 3.40
N ARG A 218 4.69 7.77 2.79
CA ARG A 218 4.73 6.37 3.20
C ARG A 218 5.19 6.21 4.65
N MET A 219 6.33 6.81 5.00
CA MET A 219 6.88 6.77 6.36
C MET A 219 5.86 7.29 7.38
N GLU A 220 5.09 8.31 7.01
CA GLU A 220 4.02 8.86 7.83
C GLU A 220 2.85 7.86 8.01
N GLY A 221 2.46 7.12 6.97
CA GLY A 221 1.44 6.07 7.05
C GLY A 221 1.88 4.89 7.94
N GLU A 222 3.14 4.47 7.81
CA GLU A 222 3.79 3.46 8.64
C GLU A 222 3.90 3.93 10.10
N TYR A 223 4.33 5.17 10.32
CA TYR A 223 4.37 5.82 11.63
C TYR A 223 3.00 5.78 12.32
N ASN A 224 1.93 6.14 11.61
CA ASN A 224 0.58 6.12 12.17
C ASN A 224 0.20 4.72 12.65
N PHE A 225 0.55 3.66 11.91
CA PHE A 225 0.33 2.28 12.36
C PHE A 225 1.12 1.96 13.63
N LEU A 226 2.40 2.37 13.70
CA LEU A 226 3.24 2.15 14.88
C LEU A 226 2.62 2.79 16.15
N THR A 227 1.89 3.90 16.05
CA THR A 227 1.26 4.53 17.22
C THR A 227 0.29 3.61 17.98
N PHE A 228 -0.31 2.62 17.29
CA PHE A 228 -1.21 1.63 17.89
C PHE A 228 -0.46 0.57 18.69
N LEU A 229 0.81 0.31 18.41
CA LEU A 229 1.63 -0.67 19.12
C LEU A 229 2.00 -0.21 20.54
N PRO A 230 2.39 -1.12 21.45
CA PRO A 230 2.97 -0.76 22.74
C PRO A 230 4.17 0.15 22.56
N ARG A 231 4.28 1.18 23.41
CA ARG A 231 5.36 2.18 23.36
C ARG A 231 6.75 1.55 23.20
N ASP A 232 7.02 0.50 23.98
CA ASP A 232 8.33 -0.14 24.08
C ASP A 232 8.66 -1.01 22.85
N ASP A 233 7.67 -1.42 22.07
CA ASP A 233 7.84 -2.25 20.87
C ASP A 233 8.01 -1.44 19.58
N ARG A 234 7.50 -0.19 19.54
CA ARG A 234 7.47 0.65 18.33
C ARG A 234 8.82 0.76 17.64
N LYS A 235 9.87 1.09 18.41
CA LYS A 235 11.24 1.24 17.89
C LYS A 235 11.81 -0.08 17.37
N LYS A 236 11.55 -1.18 18.06
CA LYS A 236 12.00 -2.51 17.63
C LYS A 236 11.34 -2.90 16.30
N VAL A 237 10.04 -2.63 16.15
CA VAL A 237 9.30 -2.90 14.91
C VAL A 237 9.78 -1.98 13.78
N SER A 238 9.94 -0.68 14.01
CA SER A 238 10.44 0.25 12.98
C SER A 238 11.87 -0.07 12.55
N ASP A 239 12.76 -0.42 13.50
CA ASP A 239 14.15 -0.81 13.20
C ASP A 239 14.19 -2.13 12.41
N TYR A 240 13.23 -3.04 12.65
CA TYR A 240 13.04 -4.22 11.81
C TYR A 240 12.52 -3.85 10.42
N TRP A 241 11.60 -2.90 10.26
CA TRP A 241 11.11 -2.52 8.93
C TRP A 241 12.19 -1.89 8.03
N TYR A 242 13.18 -1.25 8.65
CA TYR A 242 14.25 -0.49 8.00
C TYR A 242 15.64 -1.04 8.32
N ARG A 243 15.83 -2.35 8.21
CA ARG A 243 17.16 -2.96 8.33
C ARG A 243 18.05 -2.44 7.20
N GLY A 244 19.32 -2.17 7.50
CA GLY A 244 20.27 -1.62 6.52
C GLY A 244 20.13 -0.12 6.22
N ALA A 245 19.00 0.51 6.55
CA ALA A 245 18.80 1.94 6.33
C ALA A 245 19.64 2.81 7.29
N SER A 246 19.95 4.04 6.86
CA SER A 246 20.66 5.03 7.68
C SER A 246 19.80 5.48 8.88
N GLN A 247 20.46 5.98 9.93
CA GLN A 247 19.74 6.48 11.11
C GLN A 247 18.84 7.67 10.76
N GLU A 248 19.22 8.49 9.78
CA GLU A 248 18.40 9.60 9.28
C GLU A 248 17.07 9.10 8.71
N VAL A 249 17.09 8.04 7.90
CA VAL A 249 15.87 7.42 7.37
C VAL A 249 15.01 6.85 8.49
N LYS A 250 15.61 6.13 9.44
CA LYS A 250 14.89 5.56 10.58
C LYS A 250 14.21 6.63 11.43
N ASN A 251 14.88 7.78 11.63
CA ASN A 251 14.34 8.89 12.41
C ASN A 251 13.09 9.53 11.77
N HIS A 252 12.91 9.45 10.45
CA HIS A 252 11.70 9.92 9.75
C HIS A 252 10.50 8.97 9.94
N VAL A 253 10.76 7.69 10.23
CA VAL A 253 9.72 6.67 10.47
C VAL A 253 9.32 6.66 11.93
N TYR A 254 10.29 6.47 12.82
CA TYR A 254 10.10 6.49 14.25
C TYR A 254 11.43 6.77 14.97
N GLY A 255 11.54 7.93 15.59
CA GLY A 255 12.76 8.44 16.24
C GLY A 255 12.64 9.93 16.57
N ASP A 256 13.73 10.68 16.43
CA ASP A 256 13.78 12.09 16.88
C ASP A 256 12.85 13.04 16.10
N LEU A 257 12.46 12.68 14.87
CA LEU A 257 11.59 13.51 14.02
C LEU A 257 10.12 13.10 14.14
N ALA A 258 9.85 11.80 14.13
CA ALA A 258 8.53 11.21 14.32
C ALA A 258 8.50 10.38 15.61
N SER A 259 7.86 10.89 16.66
CA SER A 259 7.78 10.22 17.95
C SER A 259 6.39 10.33 18.54
N PHE A 260 6.04 9.34 19.35
CA PHE A 260 4.78 9.33 20.08
C PHE A 260 5.03 8.71 21.43
N ASP A 261 4.87 9.50 22.49
CA ASP A 261 5.09 9.09 23.87
C ASP A 261 3.83 8.54 24.53
N GLY A 262 2.65 8.86 23.96
CA GLY A 262 1.38 8.31 24.39
C GLY A 262 1.34 6.77 24.39
N ARG A 263 0.70 6.21 25.41
CA ARG A 263 0.45 4.77 25.48
C ARG A 263 -0.63 4.37 24.48
N SER A 264 -0.52 3.16 23.93
CA SER A 264 -1.63 2.55 23.20
C SER A 264 -2.81 2.31 24.15
N GLY A 265 -4.02 2.53 23.66
CA GLY A 265 -5.27 2.17 24.34
C GLY A 265 -5.58 0.67 24.28
N ILE A 266 -4.73 -0.12 23.59
CA ILE A 266 -4.87 -1.57 23.43
C ILE A 266 -4.16 -2.31 24.55
N ARG A 267 -4.82 -3.33 25.10
CA ARG A 267 -4.24 -4.26 26.06
C ARG A 267 -3.72 -5.50 25.35
N TYR A 268 -2.42 -5.51 25.06
CA TYR A 268 -1.74 -6.63 24.41
C TYR A 268 -1.51 -7.81 25.36
N ARG A 269 -1.60 -9.02 24.82
CA ARG A 269 -1.42 -10.29 25.55
C ARG A 269 -0.34 -11.19 24.92
N SER A 270 0.03 -10.93 23.68
CA SER A 270 1.02 -11.67 22.91
C SER A 270 2.43 -11.11 23.10
N LYS A 271 3.44 -11.94 22.81
CA LYS A 271 4.84 -11.49 22.63
C LYS A 271 5.11 -10.90 21.24
N ASP A 272 4.12 -10.99 20.35
CA ASP A 272 4.10 -10.43 19.00
C ASP A 272 2.93 -9.42 18.90
N PRO A 273 3.14 -8.17 19.34
CA PRO A 273 2.08 -7.17 19.37
C PRO A 273 1.67 -6.72 17.97
N GLN A 274 2.57 -6.78 16.97
CA GLN A 274 2.20 -6.44 15.59
C GLN A 274 1.18 -7.44 15.04
N ARG A 275 1.41 -8.74 15.24
CA ARG A 275 0.46 -9.78 14.83
C ARG A 275 -0.86 -9.72 15.60
N GLU A 276 -0.81 -9.42 16.90
CA GLU A 276 -2.01 -9.21 17.70
C GLU A 276 -2.80 -8.00 17.20
N LEU A 277 -2.13 -6.88 16.87
CA LEU A 277 -2.76 -5.71 16.29
C LEU A 277 -3.45 -6.05 14.96
N TYR A 278 -2.78 -6.79 14.06
CA TYR A 278 -3.41 -7.25 12.82
C TYR A 278 -4.70 -8.04 13.05
N THR A 279 -4.71 -8.91 14.06
CA THR A 279 -5.90 -9.69 14.41
C THR A 279 -7.03 -8.79 14.96
N LEU A 280 -6.69 -7.79 15.78
CA LEU A 280 -7.65 -6.82 16.30
C LEU A 280 -8.24 -5.95 15.19
N LEU A 281 -7.41 -5.49 14.25
CA LEU A 281 -7.85 -4.70 13.10
C LEU A 281 -8.72 -5.54 12.16
N GLN A 282 -8.31 -6.77 11.84
CA GLN A 282 -9.12 -7.69 11.05
C GLN A 282 -10.49 -7.90 11.68
N LYS A 283 -10.57 -8.08 13.00
CA LYS A 283 -11.85 -8.19 13.71
C LYS A 283 -12.69 -6.91 13.62
N ARG A 284 -12.07 -5.72 13.67
CA ARG A 284 -12.75 -4.42 13.57
C ARG A 284 -13.43 -4.24 12.22
N VAL A 285 -12.78 -4.65 11.14
CA VAL A 285 -13.29 -4.49 9.76
C VAL A 285 -14.03 -5.73 9.23
N ALA A 286 -13.99 -6.86 9.94
CA ALA A 286 -14.59 -8.13 9.50
C ALA A 286 -16.01 -8.02 8.90
N PRO A 287 -16.95 -7.22 9.44
CA PRO A 287 -18.29 -7.12 8.87
C PRO A 287 -18.36 -6.58 7.45
N ILE A 288 -17.36 -5.80 7.01
CA ILE A 288 -17.32 -5.15 5.68
C ILE A 288 -16.26 -5.75 4.76
N LEU A 289 -15.51 -6.75 5.21
CA LEU A 289 -14.40 -7.28 4.42
C LEU A 289 -14.90 -7.92 3.13
N ASN A 290 -14.29 -7.53 2.02
CA ASN A 290 -14.42 -8.27 0.77
C ASN A 290 -13.54 -9.52 0.84
N HIS A 291 -14.16 -10.69 0.62
CA HIS A 291 -13.54 -12.00 0.69
C HIS A 291 -13.39 -12.68 -0.67
N GLU A 292 -13.59 -11.98 -1.79
CA GLU A 292 -13.56 -12.56 -3.15
C GLU A 292 -12.25 -13.30 -3.45
N TYR A 293 -11.13 -12.81 -2.92
CA TYR A 293 -9.78 -13.36 -3.11
C TYR A 293 -9.37 -14.39 -2.05
N ASP A 294 -10.26 -14.74 -1.13
CA ASP A 294 -9.95 -15.76 -0.13
C ASP A 294 -10.08 -17.15 -0.72
N LEU A 295 -9.11 -18.03 -0.41
CA LEU A 295 -9.20 -19.44 -0.80
C LEU A 295 -10.43 -20.14 -0.19
N SER A 296 -11.07 -19.57 0.85
CA SER A 296 -12.35 -20.06 1.36
C SER A 296 -13.49 -19.97 0.35
N GLN A 297 -13.42 -19.06 -0.63
CA GLN A 297 -14.41 -18.97 -1.73
C GLN A 297 -14.35 -20.16 -2.68
N VAL A 298 -13.21 -20.87 -2.72
CA VAL A 298 -13.10 -22.11 -3.48
C VAL A 298 -13.90 -23.19 -2.75
N SER A 299 -15.09 -23.52 -3.24
CA SER A 299 -16.02 -24.47 -2.61
C SER A 299 -15.45 -25.89 -2.46
N ASP A 300 -14.58 -26.30 -3.38
CA ASP A 300 -13.92 -27.61 -3.37
C ASP A 300 -12.80 -27.66 -2.32
N THR A 301 -13.07 -28.32 -1.19
CA THR A 301 -12.13 -28.45 -0.06
C THR A 301 -10.80 -29.09 -0.43
N ALA A 302 -10.81 -30.09 -1.32
CA ALA A 302 -9.58 -30.76 -1.74
C ALA A 302 -8.71 -29.82 -2.58
N LEU A 303 -9.33 -29.09 -3.54
CA LEU A 303 -8.62 -28.08 -4.31
C LEU A 303 -8.10 -26.96 -3.39
N ARG A 304 -8.89 -26.50 -2.44
CA ARG A 304 -8.48 -25.47 -1.48
C ARG A 304 -7.20 -25.87 -0.73
N LYS A 305 -7.10 -27.14 -0.32
CA LYS A 305 -5.90 -27.69 0.33
C LYS A 305 -4.70 -27.73 -0.62
N ASP A 306 -4.92 -28.09 -1.88
CA ASP A 306 -3.88 -28.11 -2.90
C ASP A 306 -3.38 -26.70 -3.22
N LEU A 307 -4.27 -25.71 -3.32
CA LEU A 307 -3.93 -24.29 -3.50
C LEU A 307 -3.19 -23.71 -2.27
N ALA A 308 -3.58 -24.11 -1.06
CA ALA A 308 -2.83 -23.74 0.15
C ALA A 308 -1.41 -24.35 0.15
N THR A 309 -1.25 -25.55 -0.42
CA THR A 309 0.07 -26.15 -0.64
C THR A 309 0.85 -25.37 -1.69
N LEU A 310 0.18 -24.93 -2.76
CA LEU A 310 0.78 -24.04 -3.76
C LEU A 310 1.25 -22.74 -3.14
N ALA A 311 0.55 -22.15 -2.17
CA ALA A 311 0.97 -20.94 -1.46
C ALA A 311 2.10 -21.14 -0.41
N SER A 312 2.54 -22.38 -0.18
CA SER A 312 3.52 -22.70 0.86
C SER A 312 5.01 -22.39 0.55
N PRO A 313 5.49 -22.32 -0.71
CA PRO A 313 6.87 -21.94 -1.01
C PRO A 313 7.25 -20.59 -0.39
N ARG A 314 8.46 -20.53 0.16
CA ARG A 314 9.06 -19.35 0.80
C ARG A 314 10.57 -19.36 0.59
N GLY A 315 11.19 -18.19 0.77
CA GLY A 315 12.63 -18.03 0.74
C GLY A 315 13.22 -17.89 -0.66
N ALA A 316 14.53 -18.08 -0.76
CA ALA A 316 15.32 -17.65 -1.91
C ALA A 316 14.91 -18.30 -3.24
N ALA A 317 14.27 -19.47 -3.22
CA ALA A 317 13.76 -20.12 -4.42
C ALA A 317 12.79 -19.24 -5.21
N LEU A 318 11.97 -18.44 -4.50
CA LEU A 318 11.03 -17.51 -5.14
C LEU A 318 11.71 -16.36 -5.89
N SER A 319 13.00 -16.09 -5.68
CA SER A 319 13.72 -15.09 -6.47
C SER A 319 13.79 -15.46 -7.97
N TRP A 320 13.69 -16.74 -8.30
CA TRP A 320 13.60 -17.25 -9.67
C TRP A 320 12.18 -17.28 -10.22
N PHE A 321 11.17 -17.12 -9.35
CA PHE A 321 9.76 -17.13 -9.76
C PHE A 321 9.32 -15.74 -10.26
N PRO A 322 8.47 -15.65 -11.31
CA PRO A 322 7.95 -14.37 -11.80
C PRO A 322 7.10 -13.66 -10.73
N GLU A 323 7.01 -12.34 -10.82
CA GLU A 323 6.35 -11.54 -9.77
C GLU A 323 4.84 -11.71 -9.74
N MET A 324 4.22 -11.84 -10.92
CA MET A 324 2.81 -12.14 -11.06
C MET A 324 2.60 -13.20 -12.13
N VAL A 325 1.85 -14.24 -11.81
CA VAL A 325 1.48 -15.30 -12.74
C VAL A 325 -0.03 -15.52 -12.70
N SER A 326 -0.65 -15.48 -13.87
CA SER A 326 -2.04 -15.93 -14.03
C SER A 326 -2.06 -17.41 -14.36
N VAL A 327 -2.83 -18.18 -13.60
CA VAL A 327 -2.95 -19.62 -13.72
C VAL A 327 -4.33 -19.98 -14.24
N ARG A 328 -4.38 -20.70 -15.36
CA ARG A 328 -5.56 -21.44 -15.80
C ARG A 328 -5.46 -22.88 -15.32
N LEU A 329 -6.40 -23.28 -14.47
CA LEU A 329 -6.51 -24.62 -13.91
C LEU A 329 -7.56 -25.44 -14.66
N GLU A 330 -7.11 -26.53 -15.26
CA GLU A 330 -7.97 -27.51 -15.94
C GLU A 330 -8.45 -28.57 -14.94
N ASP A 331 -9.77 -28.82 -14.88
CA ASP A 331 -10.38 -29.86 -14.04
C ASP A 331 -11.58 -30.54 -14.76
N PRO A 332 -11.40 -31.17 -15.94
CA PRO A 332 -12.51 -31.78 -16.68
C PRO A 332 -13.28 -32.81 -15.83
N PRO A 333 -14.62 -32.86 -15.92
CA PRO A 333 -15.48 -32.18 -16.90
C PRO A 333 -15.88 -30.74 -16.51
N ARG A 334 -15.32 -30.17 -15.43
CA ARG A 334 -15.65 -28.81 -14.99
C ARG A 334 -14.97 -27.77 -15.90
N ALA A 335 -15.60 -26.60 -15.98
CA ALA A 335 -15.00 -25.46 -16.65
C ALA A 335 -13.66 -25.07 -16.00
N PRO A 336 -12.71 -24.50 -16.78
CA PRO A 336 -11.45 -24.00 -16.24
C PRO A 336 -11.68 -22.97 -15.14
N ARG A 337 -10.79 -22.95 -14.15
CA ARG A 337 -10.78 -21.93 -13.09
C ARG A 337 -9.49 -21.13 -13.13
N TYR A 338 -9.56 -19.88 -12.73
CA TYR A 338 -8.43 -18.96 -12.78
C TYR A 338 -7.96 -18.57 -11.39
N PHE A 339 -6.65 -18.46 -11.24
CA PHE A 339 -5.98 -18.07 -10.01
C PHE A 339 -4.84 -17.10 -10.34
N THR A 340 -4.51 -16.23 -9.40
CA THR A 340 -3.32 -15.38 -9.49
C THR A 340 -2.30 -15.80 -8.42
N LEU A 341 -1.06 -15.97 -8.84
CA LEU A 341 0.10 -16.22 -7.98
C LEU A 341 0.92 -14.94 -7.94
N LEU A 342 1.16 -14.43 -6.75
CA LEU A 342 1.92 -13.21 -6.52
C LEU A 342 3.13 -13.55 -5.66
N ARG A 343 4.33 -13.25 -6.16
CA ARG A 343 5.54 -13.25 -5.34
C ARG A 343 5.49 -12.00 -4.47
N ASN A 344 5.60 -12.16 -3.16
CA ASN A 344 5.90 -11.06 -2.26
C ASN A 344 7.40 -11.11 -1.98
N THR A 345 8.17 -10.28 -2.69
CA THR A 345 9.61 -10.13 -2.49
C THR A 345 9.87 -9.54 -1.12
N GLY A 346 10.83 -10.12 -0.39
CA GLY A 346 11.25 -9.60 0.91
C GLY A 346 12.27 -8.48 0.75
N HIS A 347 12.12 -7.41 1.51
CA HIS A 347 13.06 -6.29 1.56
C HIS A 347 13.55 -6.05 3.00
N LEU A 348 14.82 -5.67 3.16
CA LEU A 348 15.38 -5.14 4.39
C LEU A 348 14.83 -3.74 4.68
N SER A 349 14.72 -2.91 3.65
CA SER A 349 14.04 -1.62 3.65
C SER A 349 13.59 -1.23 2.23
N VAL A 350 12.60 -0.34 2.12
CA VAL A 350 12.15 0.25 0.83
C VAL A 350 12.54 1.73 0.72
N SER A 351 13.72 2.08 1.23
CA SER A 351 14.24 3.46 1.29
C SER A 351 15.19 3.83 0.15
N SER A 352 15.47 2.90 -0.77
CA SER A 352 16.46 3.09 -1.84
C SER A 352 15.81 3.67 -3.11
N LEU A 353 16.32 4.81 -3.58
CA LEU A 353 15.84 5.46 -4.82
C LEU A 353 16.31 4.74 -6.10
N LEU A 354 17.51 4.15 -6.10
CA LEU A 354 18.19 3.70 -7.33
C LEU A 354 18.77 2.28 -7.26
N ARG A 355 18.83 1.65 -6.07
CA ARG A 355 19.53 0.37 -5.87
C ARG A 355 18.73 -0.55 -4.97
N GLU A 356 17.68 -1.15 -5.50
CA GLU A 356 16.87 -2.14 -4.77
C GLU A 356 17.68 -3.41 -4.44
N GLY A 357 18.63 -3.80 -5.29
CA GLY A 357 19.33 -5.08 -5.16
C GLY A 357 20.04 -5.33 -3.81
N ARG A 358 20.50 -4.28 -3.11
CA ARG A 358 21.13 -4.44 -1.78
C ARG A 358 20.13 -4.58 -0.64
N GLU A 359 18.90 -4.13 -0.86
CA GLU A 359 17.82 -4.19 0.11
C GLU A 359 17.01 -5.48 -0.04
N LEU A 360 17.21 -6.28 -1.09
CA LEU A 360 16.52 -7.55 -1.24
C LEU A 360 16.91 -8.52 -0.12
N ALA A 361 15.90 -9.16 0.46
CA ALA A 361 16.04 -10.23 1.45
C ALA A 361 15.39 -11.51 0.89
N PRO A 362 16.07 -12.26 -0.02
CA PRO A 362 15.49 -13.44 -0.66
C PRO A 362 14.94 -14.48 0.32
N ALA A 363 15.55 -14.62 1.49
CA ALA A 363 15.10 -15.53 2.55
C ALA A 363 13.70 -15.18 3.11
N GLU A 364 13.24 -13.93 2.93
CA GLU A 364 11.95 -13.42 3.40
C GLU A 364 10.87 -13.43 2.30
N ASN A 365 11.20 -13.88 1.08
CA ASN A 365 10.21 -14.01 0.01
C ASN A 365 9.09 -14.96 0.42
N THR A 366 7.86 -14.61 0.06
CA THR A 366 6.68 -15.46 0.26
C THR A 366 5.81 -15.46 -0.99
N MET A 367 4.85 -16.37 -1.08
CA MET A 367 3.88 -16.40 -2.18
C MET A 367 2.46 -16.17 -1.66
N THR A 368 1.67 -15.40 -2.42
CA THR A 368 0.22 -15.25 -2.24
C THR A 368 -0.47 -15.95 -3.40
N VAL A 369 -1.48 -16.77 -3.12
CA VAL A 369 -2.31 -17.44 -4.13
C VAL A 369 -3.76 -17.05 -3.88
N VAL A 370 -4.43 -16.54 -4.90
CA VAL A 370 -5.83 -16.07 -4.83
C VAL A 370 -6.65 -16.65 -5.98
N PRO A 371 -7.96 -16.91 -5.78
CA PRO A 371 -8.88 -17.15 -6.89
C PRO A 371 -9.08 -15.87 -7.71
N GLY A 372 -9.36 -16.03 -9.01
CA GLY A 372 -9.59 -14.92 -9.91
C GLY A 372 -8.30 -14.15 -10.26
N PHE A 373 -8.49 -12.89 -10.64
CA PHE A 373 -7.46 -12.04 -11.23
C PHE A 373 -7.10 -10.88 -10.29
N ILE A 374 -5.80 -10.74 -10.00
CA ILE A 374 -5.22 -9.52 -9.43
C ILE A 374 -4.21 -8.97 -10.43
N GLY A 375 -4.42 -7.72 -10.83
CA GLY A 375 -3.56 -7.02 -11.77
C GLY A 375 -3.85 -7.29 -13.24
N ALA A 376 -3.27 -6.45 -14.10
CA ALA A 376 -3.60 -6.40 -15.52
C ALA A 376 -2.47 -6.88 -16.44
N TYR A 377 -1.26 -7.09 -15.90
CA TYR A 377 -0.07 -7.43 -16.69
C TYR A 377 0.70 -8.57 -16.03
N PRO A 378 0.23 -9.83 -16.16
CA PRO A 378 0.96 -10.97 -15.62
C PRO A 378 2.31 -11.13 -16.32
N SER A 379 3.35 -11.47 -15.55
CA SER A 379 4.67 -11.80 -16.07
C SER A 379 4.66 -13.09 -16.89
N ALA A 380 3.75 -14.03 -16.57
CA ALA A 380 3.56 -15.27 -17.31
C ALA A 380 2.12 -15.81 -17.17
N ILE A 381 1.69 -16.56 -18.19
CA ILE A 381 0.44 -17.35 -18.17
C ILE A 381 0.81 -18.80 -17.98
N TYR A 382 0.27 -19.43 -16.94
CA TYR A 382 0.46 -20.84 -16.63
C TYR A 382 -0.80 -21.61 -16.96
N ARG A 383 -0.62 -22.82 -17.51
CA ARG A 383 -1.68 -23.78 -17.73
C ARG A 383 -1.28 -25.10 -17.08
N LEU A 384 -2.12 -25.63 -16.20
CA LEU A 384 -1.86 -26.93 -15.56
C LEU A 384 -3.15 -27.69 -15.27
N GLN A 385 -3.02 -29.01 -15.16
CA GLN A 385 -4.09 -29.89 -14.69
C GLN A 385 -4.18 -29.84 -13.17
N ARG A 386 -5.38 -30.07 -12.63
CA ARG A 386 -5.60 -30.16 -11.18
C ARG A 386 -4.63 -31.10 -10.46
N SER A 387 -4.31 -32.25 -11.04
CA SER A 387 -3.38 -33.23 -10.47
C SER A 387 -1.96 -32.71 -10.31
N GLU A 388 -1.59 -31.63 -11.01
CA GLU A 388 -0.22 -31.11 -11.06
C GLU A 388 0.06 -30.01 -10.02
N ILE A 389 -0.95 -29.52 -9.30
CA ILE A 389 -0.79 -28.38 -8.36
C ILE A 389 0.32 -28.65 -7.33
N LYS A 390 0.37 -29.86 -6.76
CA LYS A 390 1.41 -30.22 -5.78
C LYS A 390 2.80 -30.33 -6.41
N ALA A 391 2.87 -30.84 -7.64
CA ALA A 391 4.13 -30.93 -8.37
C ALA A 391 4.66 -29.53 -8.72
N LEU A 392 3.78 -28.61 -9.12
CA LEU A 392 4.12 -27.21 -9.34
C LEU A 392 4.63 -26.56 -8.04
N ALA A 393 3.95 -26.76 -6.91
CA ALA A 393 4.37 -26.22 -5.61
C ALA A 393 5.79 -26.70 -5.22
N ALA A 394 6.07 -27.99 -5.40
CA ALA A 394 7.39 -28.57 -5.16
C ALA A 394 8.45 -27.99 -6.11
N ALA A 395 8.14 -27.89 -7.40
CA ALA A 395 9.05 -27.33 -8.41
C ALA A 395 9.39 -25.85 -8.13
N ILE A 396 8.41 -25.03 -7.75
CA ILE A 396 8.64 -23.64 -7.33
C ILE A 396 9.53 -23.59 -6.08
N GLY A 397 9.27 -24.46 -5.10
CA GLY A 397 10.04 -24.53 -3.86
C GLY A 397 11.48 -25.00 -4.03
N SER A 398 11.81 -25.66 -5.15
CA SER A 398 13.15 -26.16 -5.45
C SER A 398 13.94 -25.30 -6.44
N LEU A 399 13.40 -24.18 -6.93
CA LEU A 399 14.10 -23.32 -7.88
C LEU A 399 15.42 -22.79 -7.28
N SER A 400 16.52 -22.98 -7.99
CA SER A 400 17.84 -22.51 -7.57
C SER A 400 18.66 -21.86 -8.68
N SER A 401 18.20 -21.97 -9.93
CA SER A 401 18.90 -21.50 -11.12
C SER A 401 17.94 -21.10 -12.24
N GLU A 402 18.47 -20.44 -13.27
CA GLU A 402 17.74 -20.14 -14.50
C GLU A 402 17.35 -21.43 -15.24
N GLU A 403 18.20 -22.48 -15.17
CA GLU A 403 17.92 -23.78 -15.76
C GLU A 403 16.70 -24.45 -15.10
N ASP A 404 16.60 -24.40 -13.77
CA ASP A 404 15.43 -24.91 -13.04
C ASP A 404 14.16 -24.16 -13.46
N TYR A 405 14.24 -22.83 -13.60
CA TYR A 405 13.10 -22.03 -14.05
C TYR A 405 12.72 -22.35 -15.50
N ARG A 406 13.70 -22.56 -16.40
CA ARG A 406 13.43 -22.97 -17.79
C ARG A 406 12.71 -24.31 -17.82
N ALA A 407 13.15 -25.29 -17.04
CA ALA A 407 12.51 -26.60 -16.95
C ALA A 407 11.06 -26.51 -16.41
N LEU A 408 10.83 -25.69 -15.38
CA LEU A 408 9.48 -25.40 -14.89
C LEU A 408 8.62 -24.74 -15.98
N ALA A 409 9.18 -23.76 -16.68
CA ALA A 409 8.48 -23.01 -17.71
C ALA A 409 8.13 -23.88 -18.93
N ASP A 410 8.98 -24.83 -19.32
CA ASP A 410 8.68 -25.75 -20.43
C ASP A 410 7.48 -26.65 -20.15
N ARG A 411 7.19 -26.91 -18.87
CA ARG A 411 6.04 -27.71 -18.46
C ARG A 411 4.75 -26.91 -18.32
N TYR A 412 4.82 -25.72 -17.71
CA TYR A 412 3.62 -25.00 -17.26
C TYR A 412 3.34 -23.69 -18.00
N VAL A 413 4.34 -23.06 -18.61
CA VAL A 413 4.19 -21.70 -19.17
C VAL A 413 3.68 -21.76 -20.60
N VAL A 414 2.62 -21.00 -20.88
CA VAL A 414 2.22 -20.68 -22.25
C VAL A 414 3.10 -19.54 -22.75
N ARG A 415 4.24 -19.87 -23.35
CA ARG A 415 5.21 -18.89 -23.89
C ARG A 415 4.61 -18.15 -25.09
N ARG A 416 5.10 -16.94 -25.39
CA ARG A 416 4.71 -16.17 -26.60
C ARG A 416 4.99 -16.92 -27.91
N SER A 417 5.93 -17.85 -27.91
CA SER A 417 6.24 -18.73 -29.05
C SER A 417 5.31 -19.96 -29.16
N ASN A 418 4.44 -20.19 -28.18
CA ASN A 418 3.47 -21.28 -28.24
C ASN A 418 2.39 -20.94 -29.29
N PRO A 419 2.06 -21.83 -30.25
CA PRO A 419 1.02 -21.59 -31.24
C PRO A 419 -0.37 -21.25 -30.65
N GLN A 420 -0.65 -21.71 -29.42
CA GLN A 420 -1.90 -21.44 -28.70
C GLN A 420 -1.83 -20.20 -27.78
N PHE A 421 -0.75 -19.40 -27.85
CA PHE A 421 -0.58 -18.24 -26.97
C PHE A 421 -1.74 -17.26 -27.06
N TRP A 422 -2.16 -16.89 -28.28
CA TRP A 422 -3.26 -15.94 -28.47
C TRP A 422 -4.58 -16.49 -27.95
N GLN A 423 -4.89 -17.75 -28.22
CA GLN A 423 -6.07 -18.41 -27.65
C GLN A 423 -6.06 -18.37 -26.11
N ALA A 424 -4.94 -18.72 -25.47
CA ALA A 424 -4.84 -18.70 -24.01
C ALA A 424 -4.94 -17.27 -23.44
N SER A 425 -4.43 -16.27 -24.17
CA SER A 425 -4.57 -14.86 -23.82
C SER A 425 -6.02 -14.41 -23.93
N ASP A 426 -6.71 -14.75 -25.01
CA ASP A 426 -8.10 -14.38 -25.25
C ASP A 426 -9.04 -15.04 -24.22
N GLU A 427 -8.85 -16.33 -23.94
CA GLU A 427 -9.60 -17.07 -22.90
C GLU A 427 -9.36 -16.51 -21.48
N LEU A 428 -8.21 -15.88 -21.24
CA LEU A 428 -7.91 -15.21 -19.98
C LEU A 428 -8.63 -13.87 -19.89
N GLN A 429 -8.61 -13.08 -20.98
CA GLN A 429 -9.31 -11.80 -21.06
C GLN A 429 -10.83 -11.98 -20.96
N GLU A 430 -11.39 -12.98 -21.67
CA GLU A 430 -12.82 -13.30 -21.62
C GLU A 430 -13.26 -13.72 -20.21
N ALA A 431 -12.41 -14.43 -19.46
CA ALA A 431 -12.72 -14.81 -18.08
C ALA A 431 -12.55 -13.65 -17.07
N HIS A 432 -11.84 -12.58 -17.44
CA HIS A 432 -11.61 -11.42 -16.59
C HIS A 432 -12.73 -10.37 -16.69
N LEU A 433 -13.31 -10.23 -17.89
CA LEU A 433 -14.46 -9.36 -18.20
C LEU A 433 -15.77 -9.95 -17.68
#